data_AF-A0A522C328-F1
#
_entry.id   AF-A0A522C328-F1
#
_cell.length_a   1.000
_cell.length_b   1.000
_cell.length_c   1.000
_cell.angle_alpha   90.00
_cell.angle_beta   90.00
_cell.angle_gamma   90.00
#
_symmetry.space_group_name_H-M   'P 1'
#
loop_
_entity.id
_entity.type
_entity.pdbx_description
1 polymer ?
#
loop_
_entity_poly.entity_id
_entity_poly.type
_entity_poly.pdbx_seq_one_letter_code
_entity_poly.pdbx_strand_id
1 'polypeptide(L)'
;LLKKLPCKAVLITRGEEGMSLFEKGNVIHIPTVARHVYDVTGAGDTVVAAFTLAHASGATLREAAVISNHAAGIVVGEVGTATTTPAKIKDSIRDFK
;
A
#
# COMPACT_ATOMS: atom_id res chain seq x y z
N LEU A 1 -8.64 9.30 -15.67
CA LEU A 1 -8.90 8.02 -14.96
C LEU A 1 -10.25 8.03 -14.25
N LEU A 2 -10.44 8.82 -13.19
CA LEU A 2 -11.72 8.89 -12.42
C LEU A 2 -12.96 9.30 -13.24
N LYS A 3 -12.81 10.01 -14.36
CA LYS A 3 -13.94 10.28 -15.29
C LYS A 3 -14.44 9.03 -16.03
N LYS A 4 -13.61 7.99 -16.14
CA LYS A 4 -13.88 6.75 -16.88
C LYS A 4 -14.25 5.58 -15.96
N LEU A 5 -13.87 5.65 -14.69
CA LEU A 5 -14.15 4.62 -13.69
C LEU A 5 -15.17 5.18 -12.68
N PRO A 6 -16.32 4.53 -12.46
CA PRO A 6 -17.34 5.00 -11.51
C PRO A 6 -16.91 4.73 -10.06
N CYS A 7 -15.83 5.37 -9.60
CA CYS A 7 -15.28 5.21 -8.26
C CYS A 7 -14.87 6.56 -7.65
N LYS A 8 -14.76 6.60 -6.31
CA LYS A 8 -14.32 7.78 -5.57
C LYS A 8 -12.82 8.01 -5.65
N ALA A 9 -12.06 6.91 -5.73
CA ALA A 9 -10.61 6.94 -5.77
C ALA A 9 -10.06 5.75 -6.56
N VAL A 10 -8.81 5.88 -7.03
CA VAL A 10 -8.03 4.79 -7.62
C VAL A 10 -6.64 4.80 -7.01
N LEU A 11 -6.26 3.69 -6.39
CA LEU A 11 -4.89 3.44 -5.94
C LEU A 11 -4.18 2.58 -6.96
N ILE A 12 -3.04 3.04 -7.48
CA ILE A 12 -2.20 2.33 -8.44
C ILE A 12 -0.88 1.99 -7.75
N THR A 13 -0.52 0.71 -7.72
CA THR A 13 0.83 0.27 -7.34
C THR A 13 1.79 0.46 -8.53
N ARG A 14 2.99 0.95 -8.25
CA ARG A 14 4.00 1.33 -9.25
C ARG A 14 5.36 0.67 -9.00
N GLY A 15 5.36 -0.52 -8.40
CA GLY A 15 6.59 -1.25 -8.09
C GLY A 15 7.57 -0.41 -7.26
N GLU A 16 8.77 -0.19 -7.80
CA GLU A 16 9.83 0.62 -7.16
C GLU A 16 9.46 2.09 -6.96
N GLU A 17 8.50 2.63 -7.71
CA GLU A 17 8.03 4.02 -7.55
C GLU A 17 6.98 4.16 -6.43
N GLY A 18 6.57 3.05 -5.81
CA GLY A 18 5.60 3.02 -4.71
C GLY A 18 4.15 3.00 -5.20
N MET A 19 3.37 4.04 -4.88
CA MET A 19 1.94 4.10 -5.22
C MET A 19 1.50 5.49 -5.67
N SER A 20 0.45 5.54 -6.47
CA SER A 20 -0.28 6.76 -6.82
C SER A 20 -1.74 6.63 -6.40
N LEU A 21 -2.20 7.50 -5.52
CA LEU A 21 -3.62 7.60 -5.15
C LEU A 21 -4.24 8.79 -5.88
N PHE A 22 -5.26 8.49 -6.68
CA PHE A 22 -6.07 9.46 -7.40
C PHE A 22 -7.40 9.65 -6.67
N GLU A 23 -7.71 10.88 -6.30
CA GLU A 23 -8.99 11.33 -5.74
C GLU A 23 -9.54 12.48 -6.59
N LYS A 24 -10.78 12.91 -6.33
CA LYS A 24 -11.39 14.00 -7.10
C LYS A 24 -10.58 15.29 -6.95
N GLY A 25 -9.89 15.68 -8.01
CA GLY A 25 -9.09 16.91 -8.05
C GLY A 25 -7.75 16.82 -7.33
N ASN A 26 -7.35 15.64 -6.86
CA ASN A 26 -6.10 15.45 -6.13
C ASN A 26 -5.40 14.17 -6.58
N VAL A 27 -4.06 14.22 -6.67
CA VAL A 27 -3.21 13.06 -6.93
C VAL A 27 -2.07 13.12 -5.94
N ILE A 28 -1.86 12.04 -5.20
CA ILE A 28 -0.72 11.91 -4.31
C ILE A 28 0.15 10.74 -4.76
N HIS A 29 1.46 10.94 -4.67
CA HIS A 29 2.46 9.90 -4.89
C HIS A 29 3.05 9.51 -3.53
N ILE A 30 3.08 8.22 -3.27
CA ILE A 30 3.61 7.63 -2.04
C ILE A 30 4.85 6.84 -2.46
N PRO A 31 6.06 7.21 -2.01
CA PRO A 31 7.28 6.50 -2.36
C PRO A 31 7.22 5.05 -1.86
N THR A 32 7.94 4.14 -2.51
CA THR A 32 7.96 2.74 -2.07
C THR A 32 8.53 2.62 -0.65
N VAL A 33 7.98 1.70 0.13
CA VAL A 33 8.56 1.28 1.42
C VAL A 33 9.54 0.12 1.23
N ALA A 34 9.42 -0.63 0.13
CA ALA A 34 10.25 -1.79 -0.12
C ALA A 34 11.74 -1.41 -0.23
N ARG A 35 12.57 -1.92 0.69
CA ARG A 35 14.03 -1.73 0.65
C ARG A 35 14.75 -2.85 -0.08
N HIS A 36 14.22 -4.07 0.04
CA HIS A 36 14.70 -5.26 -0.62
C HIS A 36 13.50 -6.01 -1.19
N VAL A 37 13.55 -6.33 -2.47
CA VAL A 37 12.49 -7.06 -3.17
C VAL A 37 13.05 -8.41 -3.57
N TYR A 38 12.54 -9.46 -2.93
CA TYR A 38 12.90 -10.85 -3.19
C TYR A 38 11.83 -11.56 -4.03
N ASP A 39 10.57 -11.44 -3.65
CA ASP A 39 9.43 -12.08 -4.32
C ASP A 39 8.23 -11.14 -4.29
N VAL A 40 7.62 -10.86 -5.44
CA VAL A 40 6.45 -9.97 -5.55
C VAL A 40 5.12 -10.71 -5.47
N THR A 41 5.16 -12.03 -5.30
CA THR A 41 3.98 -12.89 -5.25
C THR A 41 3.09 -12.52 -4.05
N GLY A 42 1.81 -12.20 -4.30
CA GLY A 42 0.86 -11.81 -3.25
C GLY A 42 0.99 -10.37 -2.74
N ALA A 43 1.87 -9.54 -3.32
CA ALA A 43 1.99 -8.12 -2.95
C ALA A 43 0.68 -7.36 -3.20
N GLY A 44 0.03 -7.59 -4.34
CA GLY A 44 -1.25 -6.97 -4.68
C GLY A 44 -2.36 -7.33 -3.69
N ASP A 45 -2.47 -8.61 -3.32
CA ASP A 45 -3.46 -9.08 -2.33
C ASP A 45 -3.20 -8.46 -0.96
N THR A 46 -1.92 -8.35 -0.57
CA THR A 46 -1.51 -7.65 0.67
C THR A 46 -1.94 -6.19 0.65
N VAL A 47 -1.74 -5.49 -0.48
CA VAL A 47 -2.18 -4.10 -0.63
C VAL A 47 -3.68 -3.99 -0.46
N VAL A 48 -4.47 -4.82 -1.16
CA VAL A 48 -5.93 -4.78 -1.10
C VAL A 48 -6.44 -5.08 0.31
N ALA A 49 -5.90 -6.11 0.96
CA ALA A 49 -6.30 -6.51 2.32
C ALA A 49 -5.99 -5.41 3.35
N ALA A 50 -4.74 -4.93 3.37
CA ALA A 50 -4.31 -3.91 4.34
C ALA A 50 -5.00 -2.56 4.11
N PHE A 51 -5.16 -2.14 2.84
CA PHE A 51 -5.87 -0.92 2.49
C PHE A 51 -7.33 -0.98 2.92
N THR A 52 -8.02 -2.07 2.57
CA THR A 52 -9.45 -2.24 2.88
C THR A 52 -9.66 -2.27 4.39
N LEU A 53 -8.84 -3.02 5.14
CA LEU A 53 -8.95 -3.09 6.59
C LEU A 53 -8.70 -1.72 7.24
N ALA A 54 -7.66 -1.00 6.83
CA ALA A 54 -7.36 0.32 7.37
C ALA A 54 -8.51 1.30 7.12
N HIS A 55 -9.01 1.36 5.88
CA HIS A 55 -10.10 2.26 5.51
C HIS A 55 -11.41 1.90 6.23
N ALA A 56 -11.76 0.61 6.29
CA ALA A 56 -12.93 0.13 7.03
C ALA A 56 -12.83 0.42 8.53
N SER A 57 -11.61 0.54 9.07
CA SER A 57 -11.34 0.91 10.46
C SER A 57 -11.34 2.42 10.72
N GLY A 58 -11.67 3.24 9.72
CA GLY A 58 -11.79 4.70 9.85
C GLY A 58 -10.59 5.49 9.35
N ALA A 59 -9.56 4.86 8.78
CA ALA A 59 -8.46 5.58 8.16
C ALA A 59 -8.92 6.30 6.88
N THR A 60 -8.34 7.46 6.61
CA THR A 60 -8.49 8.13 5.31
C THR A 60 -7.91 7.26 4.18
N LEU A 61 -8.31 7.52 2.93
CA LEU A 61 -7.77 6.79 1.77
C LEU A 61 -6.23 6.93 1.68
N ARG A 62 -5.70 8.10 2.04
CA ARG A 62 -4.26 8.34 2.11
C ARG A 62 -3.58 7.50 3.19
N GLU A 63 -4.10 7.50 4.41
CA GLU A 63 -3.55 6.68 5.50
C GLU A 63 -3.61 5.19 5.17
N ALA A 64 -4.73 4.72 4.61
CA ALA A 64 -4.89 3.35 4.16
C ALA A 64 -3.86 2.98 3.06
N ALA A 65 -3.58 3.89 2.12
CA ALA A 65 -2.57 3.69 1.08
C ALA A 65 -1.15 3.65 1.66
N VAL A 66 -0.84 4.47 2.66
CA VAL A 66 0.45 4.42 3.36
C VAL A 66 0.58 3.07 4.08
N ILE A 67 -0.41 2.68 4.89
CA ILE A 67 -0.41 1.41 5.64
C ILE A 67 -0.23 0.21 4.70
N SER A 68 -0.94 0.19 3.56
CA SER A 68 -0.85 -0.90 2.60
C SER A 68 0.50 -0.95 1.89
N ASN A 69 1.13 0.19 1.66
CA ASN A 69 2.49 0.28 1.12
C ASN A 69 3.53 -0.28 2.09
N HIS A 70 3.40 -0.02 3.39
CA HIS A 70 4.24 -0.66 4.41
C HIS A 70 4.02 -2.17 4.44
N ALA A 71 2.76 -2.63 4.44
CA ALA A 71 2.46 -4.05 4.46
C ALA A 71 3.05 -4.77 3.24
N ALA A 72 2.87 -4.24 2.04
CA ALA A 72 3.42 -4.79 0.82
C ALA A 72 4.95 -4.73 0.81
N GLY A 73 5.55 -3.61 1.23
CA GLY A 73 7.00 -3.44 1.32
C GLY A 73 7.69 -4.46 2.22
N ILE A 74 7.01 -4.93 3.26
CA ILE A 74 7.49 -6.03 4.13
C ILE A 74 7.38 -7.38 3.41
N VAL A 75 6.20 -7.69 2.87
CA VAL A 75 5.93 -9.00 2.26
C VAL A 75 6.81 -9.26 1.05
N VAL A 76 7.08 -8.24 0.23
CA VAL A 76 7.95 -8.42 -0.94
C VAL A 76 9.42 -8.67 -0.59
N GLY A 77 9.81 -8.44 0.67
CA GLY A 77 11.12 -8.76 1.20
C GLY A 77 11.28 -10.21 1.67
N GLU A 78 10.22 -11.02 1.60
CA GLU A 78 10.20 -12.42 2.03
C GLU A 78 9.93 -13.34 0.81
N VAL A 79 10.24 -14.64 0.91
CA VAL A 79 10.04 -15.61 -0.19
C VAL A 79 8.63 -16.19 -0.14
N GLY A 80 7.96 -16.27 -1.29
CA GLY A 80 6.61 -16.83 -1.43
C GLY A 80 5.51 -15.88 -0.98
N THR A 81 4.30 -16.42 -0.74
CA THR A 81 3.13 -15.67 -0.24
C THR A 81 3.27 -15.38 1.26
N ALA A 82 4.27 -14.58 1.60
CA ALA A 82 4.53 -14.19 2.97
C ALA A 82 3.40 -13.31 3.54
N THR A 83 3.32 -13.26 4.86
CA THR A 83 2.32 -12.44 5.57
C THR A 83 3.01 -11.51 6.54
N THR A 84 2.36 -10.39 6.85
CA THR A 84 2.85 -9.43 7.83
C THR A 84 1.90 -9.31 9.01
N THR A 85 2.37 -8.71 10.10
CA THR A 85 1.59 -8.51 11.32
C THR A 85 1.40 -7.02 11.61
N PRO A 86 0.38 -6.64 12.38
CA PRO A 86 0.21 -5.25 12.80
C PRO A 86 1.43 -4.68 13.52
N ALA A 87 2.19 -5.51 14.26
CA ALA A 87 3.42 -5.08 14.91
C ALA A 87 4.51 -4.72 13.86
N LYS A 88 4.78 -5.62 12.91
CA LYS A 88 5.75 -5.36 11.82
C LYS A 88 5.39 -4.11 11.01
N ILE A 89 4.10 -3.90 10.72
CA ILE A 89 3.64 -2.69 10.02
C ILE A 89 3.90 -1.43 10.84
N LYS A 90 3.59 -1.43 12.15
CA LYS A 90 3.84 -0.29 13.05
C LYS A 90 5.34 0.03 13.14
N ASP A 91 6.17 -0.98 13.24
CA ASP A 91 7.63 -0.81 13.29
C ASP A 91 8.14 -0.23 11.95
N SER A 92 7.68 -0.77 10.82
CA SER A 92 8.00 -0.24 9.49
C SER A 92 7.60 1.24 9.33
N ILE A 93 6.46 1.66 9.86
CA ILE A 93 6.03 3.07 9.85
C ILE A 93 6.94 3.95 10.71
N ARG A 94 7.33 3.47 11.90
CA ARG A 94 8.21 4.21 12.82
C ARG A 94 9.62 4.40 12.25
N ASP A 95 10.11 3.40 11.52
CA ASP A 95 11.45 3.37 10.95
C ASP A 95 11.55 4.02 9.56
N PHE A 96 10.41 4.47 9.01
CA PHE A 96 10.35 5.13 7.72
C PHE A 96 10.81 6.59 7.86
N LYS A 97 11.91 6.90 7.18
CA LYS A 97 12.54 8.24 7.17
C LYS A 97 12.14 9.01 5.93
#